data_AF-A0A348UMU2-F1
#
_entry.id   AF-A0A348UMU2-F1
#
_cell.length_a   1.000
_cell.length_b   1.000
_cell.length_c   1.000
_cell.angle_alpha   90.00
_cell.angle_beta   90.00
_cell.angle_gamma   90.00
#
_symmetry.space_group_name_H-M   'P 1'
#
loop_
_entity.id
_entity.type
_entity.pdbx_description
1 polymer ?
#
loop_
_entity_poly.entity_id
_entity_poly.type
_entity_poly.pdbx_seq_one_letter_code
_entity_poly.pdbx_strand_id
1 'polypeptide(L)'
;TIVLVPEVLEAISDYPDMFVLAAGGIVTGRQMAGCMAMGADGAWCGSVWLTTSEAETNPIVKDKMLSASSRQTVRSRSRTGKYTRQLRSAWTDAWQAPGAPDPLPMPLQSLVSEPALRKIDKLSQAGDAGARQLATYWVGQGVGLMNQSLSVRQVVYNFMEDFASASERLASFTD
;
A
#
# COMPACT_ATOMS: atom_id res chain seq x y z
N THR A 1 -7.17 -9.29 -5.38
CA THR A 1 -6.69 -10.40 -4.53
C THR A 1 -7.70 -11.52 -4.48
N ILE A 2 -8.91 -11.31 -3.94
CA ILE A 2 -9.92 -12.39 -3.80
C ILE A 2 -10.27 -13.09 -5.13
N VAL A 3 -10.39 -12.34 -6.23
CA VAL A 3 -10.72 -12.90 -7.56
C VAL A 3 -9.47 -13.36 -8.31
N LEU A 4 -8.46 -12.48 -8.39
CA LEU A 4 -7.28 -12.69 -9.23
C LEU A 4 -6.39 -13.86 -8.79
N VAL A 5 -6.29 -14.15 -7.49
CA VAL A 5 -5.41 -15.23 -7.01
C VAL A 5 -5.87 -16.59 -7.55
N PRO A 6 -7.15 -16.99 -7.38
CA PRO A 6 -7.67 -18.20 -8.01
C PRO A 6 -7.51 -18.24 -9.53
N GLU A 7 -7.81 -17.15 -10.25
CA GLU A 7 -7.67 -17.08 -11.71
C GLU A 7 -6.22 -17.33 -12.17
N VAL A 8 -5.25 -16.79 -11.44
CA VAL A 8 -3.82 -17.01 -11.73
C VAL A 8 -3.45 -18.47 -11.48
N LEU A 9 -3.89 -19.05 -10.37
CA LEU A 9 -3.60 -20.46 -10.03
C LEU A 9 -4.16 -21.42 -11.08
N GLU A 10 -5.37 -21.18 -11.58
CA GLU A 10 -5.96 -21.96 -12.68
C GLU A 10 -5.15 -21.81 -13.97
N ALA A 11 -4.76 -20.58 -14.33
CA ALA A 11 -4.00 -20.32 -15.55
C ALA A 11 -2.60 -20.97 -15.58
N ILE A 12 -2.08 -21.39 -14.42
CA ILE A 12 -0.73 -21.93 -14.29
C ILE A 12 -0.72 -23.40 -13.83
N SER A 13 -1.87 -24.09 -13.86
CA SER A 13 -2.01 -25.45 -13.33
C SER A 13 -1.02 -26.46 -13.92
N ASP A 14 -0.55 -26.22 -15.14
CA ASP A 14 0.42 -27.07 -15.84
C ASP A 14 1.88 -26.86 -15.38
N TYR A 15 2.12 -25.90 -14.48
CA TYR A 15 3.45 -25.52 -13.96
C TYR A 15 3.54 -25.78 -12.44
N PRO A 16 3.68 -27.04 -12.00
CA PRO A 16 3.60 -27.41 -10.58
C PRO A 16 4.73 -26.86 -9.70
N ASP A 17 5.85 -26.45 -10.30
CA ASP A 17 7.01 -25.90 -9.58
C ASP A 17 6.95 -24.36 -9.42
N MET A 18 5.87 -23.72 -9.87
CA MET A 18 5.73 -22.26 -9.80
C MET A 18 4.96 -21.81 -8.56
N PHE A 19 5.63 -21.06 -7.71
CA PHE A 19 5.04 -20.47 -6.50
C PHE A 19 4.31 -19.14 -6.80
N VAL A 20 3.15 -18.95 -6.17
CA VAL A 20 2.32 -17.74 -6.29
C VAL A 20 2.27 -16.99 -4.97
N LEU A 21 2.77 -15.74 -4.97
CA LEU A 21 2.63 -14.83 -3.84
C LEU A 21 1.47 -13.86 -4.07
N ALA A 22 0.47 -13.89 -3.20
CA ALA A 22 -0.63 -12.93 -3.23
C ALA A 22 -0.15 -11.54 -2.83
N ALA A 23 -0.55 -10.50 -3.57
CA ALA A 23 -0.16 -9.13 -3.29
C ALA A 23 -1.36 -8.17 -3.31
N GLY A 24 -1.26 -7.10 -2.52
CA GLY A 24 -2.24 -6.02 -2.48
C GLY A 24 -3.33 -6.21 -1.43
N GLY A 25 -3.40 -5.26 -0.50
CA GLY A 25 -4.39 -5.25 0.59
C GLY A 25 -4.06 -6.13 1.79
N ILE A 26 -2.91 -6.81 1.77
CA ILE A 26 -2.43 -7.68 2.86
C ILE A 26 -1.56 -6.86 3.81
N VAL A 27 -2.03 -6.71 5.04
CA VAL A 27 -1.38 -5.95 6.13
C VAL A 27 -1.49 -6.65 7.49
N THR A 28 -2.13 -7.82 7.55
CA THR A 28 -2.26 -8.67 8.75
C THR A 28 -2.08 -10.14 8.40
N GLY A 29 -1.73 -10.98 9.39
CA GLY A 29 -1.54 -12.42 9.20
C GLY A 29 -2.81 -13.16 8.79
N ARG A 30 -3.98 -12.73 9.26
CA ARG A 30 -5.28 -13.31 8.88
C ARG A 30 -5.61 -13.09 7.40
N GLN A 31 -5.17 -11.97 6.82
CA GLN A 31 -5.32 -11.72 5.39
C GLN A 31 -4.37 -12.60 4.58
N MET A 32 -3.15 -12.82 5.09
CA MET A 32 -2.22 -13.79 4.51
C MET A 32 -2.80 -15.22 4.56
N ALA A 33 -3.34 -15.66 5.69
CA ALA A 33 -4.01 -16.96 5.83
C ALA A 33 -5.17 -17.10 4.84
N GLY A 34 -6.01 -16.08 4.70
CA GLY A 34 -7.08 -16.07 3.70
C GLY A 34 -6.57 -16.16 2.25
N CYS A 35 -5.41 -15.57 1.94
CA CYS A 35 -4.78 -15.71 0.62
C CYS A 35 -4.23 -17.12 0.39
N MET A 36 -3.61 -17.72 1.41
CA MET A 36 -3.09 -19.08 1.31
C MET A 36 -4.21 -20.12 1.25
N ALA A 37 -5.35 -19.87 1.91
CA ALA A 37 -6.55 -20.68 1.77
C ALA A 37 -7.14 -20.64 0.34
N MET A 38 -6.88 -19.57 -0.43
CA MET A 38 -7.22 -19.49 -1.85
C MET A 38 -6.18 -20.19 -2.75
N GLY A 39 -5.13 -20.79 -2.19
CA GLY A 39 -4.09 -21.54 -2.90
C GLY A 39 -2.78 -20.77 -3.15
N ALA A 40 -2.61 -19.55 -2.67
CA ALA A 40 -1.32 -18.86 -2.75
C ALA A 40 -0.29 -19.50 -1.79
N ASP A 41 0.99 -19.46 -2.14
CA ASP A 41 2.09 -19.97 -1.31
C ASP A 41 2.56 -18.97 -0.25
N GLY A 42 2.10 -17.72 -0.35
CA GLY A 42 2.43 -16.68 0.61
C GLY A 42 1.89 -15.31 0.20
N ALA A 43 2.43 -14.28 0.85
CA ALA A 43 2.02 -12.90 0.64
C ALA A 43 3.21 -11.97 0.39
N TRP A 44 3.09 -11.12 -0.64
CA TRP A 44 3.98 -9.97 -0.84
C TRP A 44 3.29 -8.71 -0.32
N CYS A 45 3.84 -8.15 0.76
CA CYS A 45 3.33 -6.95 1.40
C CYS A 45 4.17 -5.71 1.06
N GLY A 46 3.52 -4.55 0.98
CA GLY A 46 4.17 -3.27 0.69
C GLY A 46 3.82 -2.21 1.73
N SER A 47 2.56 -1.77 1.76
CA SER A 47 2.14 -0.64 2.60
C SER A 47 2.40 -0.85 4.09
N VAL A 48 2.22 -2.06 4.62
CA VAL A 48 2.41 -2.34 6.05
C VAL A 48 3.81 -1.96 6.57
N TRP A 49 4.81 -1.98 5.69
CA TRP A 49 6.18 -1.63 6.04
C TRP A 49 6.42 -0.12 6.11
N LEU A 50 5.57 0.71 5.50
CA LEU A 50 5.79 2.16 5.40
C LEU A 50 5.61 2.91 6.72
N THR A 51 4.89 2.34 7.68
CA THR A 51 4.69 2.92 9.01
C THR A 51 5.58 2.30 10.07
N THR A 52 6.54 1.44 9.71
CA THR A 52 7.45 0.86 10.69
C THR A 52 8.47 1.88 11.20
N SER A 53 9.05 1.66 12.38
CA SER A 53 10.10 2.53 12.94
C SER A 53 11.36 2.62 12.07
N GLU A 54 11.64 1.57 11.31
CA GLU A 54 12.83 1.41 10.47
C GLU A 54 12.66 2.03 9.08
N ALA A 55 11.42 2.33 8.67
CA ALA A 55 11.14 2.85 7.34
C ALA A 55 11.68 4.27 7.15
N GLU A 56 12.28 4.53 5.99
CA GLU A 56 12.77 5.86 5.57
C GLU A 56 11.64 6.82 5.13
N THR A 57 10.39 6.45 5.38
CA THR A 57 9.22 7.22 4.96
C THR A 57 9.22 8.59 5.64
N ASN A 58 8.99 9.65 4.85
CA ASN A 58 8.83 11.01 5.35
C ASN A 58 7.89 11.03 6.58
N PRO A 59 8.33 11.53 7.76
CA PRO A 59 7.52 11.51 8.97
C PRO A 59 6.12 12.14 8.81
N ILE A 60 6.01 13.21 8.02
CA ILE A 60 4.73 13.86 7.74
C ILE A 60 3.79 12.93 6.96
N VAL A 61 4.33 12.19 6.00
CA VAL A 61 3.58 11.19 5.24
C VAL A 61 3.18 10.03 6.14
N LYS A 62 4.08 9.57 7.01
CA LYS A 62 3.83 8.49 7.97
C LYS A 62 2.68 8.86 8.91
N ASP A 63 2.68 10.07 9.49
CA ASP A 63 1.59 10.56 10.34
C ASP A 63 0.24 10.59 9.60
N LYS A 64 0.25 11.02 8.34
CA LYS A 64 -0.96 10.98 7.50
C LYS A 64 -1.43 9.55 7.24
N MET A 65 -0.52 8.59 7.01
CA MET A 65 -0.89 7.18 6.84
C MET A 65 -1.51 6.62 8.12
N LEU A 66 -0.91 6.90 9.28
CA LEU A 66 -1.41 6.45 10.57
C LEU A 66 -2.83 6.97 10.88
N SER A 67 -3.17 8.14 10.35
CA SER A 67 -4.47 8.78 10.51
C SER A 67 -5.47 8.46 9.39
N ALA A 68 -5.07 7.73 8.35
CA ALA A 68 -5.87 7.50 7.16
C ALA A 68 -6.76 6.25 7.29
N SER A 69 -7.99 6.35 6.78
CA SER A 69 -8.87 5.23 6.51
C SER A 69 -8.62 4.61 5.12
N SER A 70 -9.19 3.44 4.87
CA SER A 70 -9.10 2.75 3.57
C SER A 70 -9.65 3.55 2.38
N ARG A 71 -10.51 4.56 2.65
CA ARG A 71 -11.11 5.46 1.66
C ARG A 71 -10.20 6.62 1.26
N GLN A 72 -9.14 6.90 2.03
CA GLN A 72 -8.24 8.02 1.79
C GLN A 72 -7.07 7.65 0.87
N THR A 73 -7.33 6.77 -0.10
CA THR A 73 -6.42 6.48 -1.21
C THR A 73 -7.09 6.79 -2.54
N VAL A 74 -6.31 7.18 -3.53
CA VAL A 74 -6.81 7.55 -4.86
C VAL A 74 -5.94 6.92 -5.95
N ARG A 75 -6.58 6.49 -7.04
CA ARG A 75 -5.86 6.12 -8.27
C ARG A 75 -5.63 7.39 -9.07
N SER A 76 -4.38 7.77 -9.27
CA SER A 76 -4.03 9.00 -9.98
C SER A 76 -2.81 8.80 -10.89
N ARG A 77 -2.79 9.54 -12.00
CA ARG A 77 -1.65 9.64 -12.93
C ARG A 77 -0.69 10.78 -12.57
N SER A 78 -1.02 11.60 -11.57
CA SER A 78 -0.31 12.84 -11.23
C SER A 78 1.19 12.69 -10.94
N ARG A 79 1.64 11.51 -10.54
CA ARG A 79 3.03 11.26 -10.16
C ARG A 79 3.85 10.67 -11.31
N THR A 80 3.37 9.65 -12.00
CA THR A 80 4.19 8.90 -12.98
C THR A 80 3.65 8.95 -14.40
N GLY A 81 2.45 9.50 -14.61
CA GLY A 81 1.75 9.45 -15.89
C GLY A 81 0.96 8.14 -16.11
N LYS A 82 1.22 7.10 -15.32
CA LYS A 82 0.39 5.87 -15.22
C LYS A 82 -0.44 5.89 -13.95
N TYR A 83 -1.54 5.14 -13.92
CA TYR A 83 -2.33 5.01 -12.70
C TYR A 83 -1.52 4.32 -11.61
N THR A 84 -1.24 5.08 -10.55
CA THR A 84 -0.73 4.55 -9.29
C THR A 84 -1.73 4.81 -8.19
N ARG A 85 -1.76 3.95 -7.17
CA ARG A 85 -2.54 4.22 -5.96
C ARG A 85 -1.69 4.99 -4.98
N GLN A 86 -2.21 6.13 -4.53
CA GLN A 86 -1.52 7.08 -3.69
C GLN A 86 -2.40 7.47 -2.50
N LEU A 87 -1.77 7.90 -1.40
CA LEU A 87 -2.43 8.55 -0.29
C LEU A 87 -3.05 9.86 -0.80
N ARG A 88 -4.35 10.05 -0.59
CA ARG A 88 -5.03 11.26 -1.03
C ARG A 88 -4.44 12.48 -0.30
N SER A 89 -4.09 13.51 -1.04
CA SER A 89 -3.58 14.78 -0.51
C SER A 89 -3.99 15.96 -1.40
N ALA A 90 -3.66 17.18 -0.96
CA ALA A 90 -3.84 18.37 -1.78
C ALA A 90 -3.12 18.28 -3.14
N TRP A 91 -2.03 17.49 -3.26
CA TRP A 91 -1.37 17.22 -4.53
C TRP A 91 -2.28 16.45 -5.47
N THR A 92 -2.84 15.33 -5.02
CA THR A 92 -3.70 14.50 -5.86
C THR A 92 -5.00 15.22 -6.20
N ASP A 93 -5.55 15.99 -5.25
CA ASP A 93 -6.77 16.78 -5.46
C ASP A 93 -6.54 17.89 -6.49
N ALA A 94 -5.40 18.60 -6.44
CA ALA A 94 -5.06 19.64 -7.42
C ALA A 94 -4.95 19.09 -8.85
N TRP A 95 -4.34 17.92 -9.03
CA TRP A 95 -4.25 17.25 -10.34
C TRP A 95 -5.57 16.66 -10.84
N GLN A 96 -6.59 16.58 -10.00
CA GLN A 96 -7.94 16.11 -10.35
C GLN A 96 -8.96 17.24 -10.41
N ALA A 97 -8.56 18.46 -10.10
CA ALA A 97 -9.44 19.62 -10.08
C ALA A 97 -9.91 19.96 -11.51
N PRO A 98 -11.14 20.50 -11.67
CA PRO A 98 -11.59 21.03 -12.95
C PRO A 98 -10.59 22.05 -13.52
N GLY A 99 -10.21 21.88 -14.78
CA GLY A 99 -9.24 22.75 -15.45
C GLY A 99 -7.76 22.43 -15.16
N ALA A 100 -7.47 21.42 -14.35
CA ALA A 100 -6.10 20.91 -14.21
C ALA A 100 -5.63 20.30 -15.55
N PRO A 101 -4.32 20.43 -15.89
CA PRO A 101 -3.78 19.81 -17.08
C PRO A 101 -3.81 18.28 -16.95
N ASP A 102 -3.99 17.59 -18.06
CA ASP A 102 -3.81 16.14 -18.10
C ASP A 102 -2.36 15.78 -17.75
N PRO A 103 -2.12 14.84 -16.83
CA PRO A 103 -0.78 14.35 -16.56
C PRO A 103 -0.14 13.81 -17.85
N LEU A 104 1.13 14.16 -18.08
CA LEU A 104 1.90 13.64 -19.21
C LEU A 104 1.95 12.10 -19.17
N PRO A 105 2.16 11.41 -20.31
CA PRO A 105 2.39 9.97 -20.30
C PRO A 105 3.72 9.64 -19.60
N MET A 106 3.84 8.40 -19.09
CA MET A 106 5.12 7.90 -18.59
C MET A 106 6.12 7.78 -19.76
N PRO A 107 7.39 8.22 -19.60
CA PRO A 107 8.03 8.69 -18.37
C PRO A 107 8.01 10.21 -18.14
N LEU A 108 7.42 11.00 -19.04
CA LEU A 108 7.53 12.46 -19.04
C LEU A 108 6.94 13.11 -17.78
N GLN A 109 5.87 12.55 -17.20
CA GLN A 109 5.27 13.12 -15.99
C GLN A 109 6.23 13.13 -14.79
N SER A 110 7.08 12.12 -14.66
CA SER A 110 8.07 12.05 -13.59
C SER A 110 9.09 13.19 -13.65
N LEU A 111 9.41 13.69 -14.86
CA LEU A 111 10.33 14.81 -15.04
C LEU A 111 9.78 16.11 -14.42
N VAL A 112 8.46 16.25 -14.35
CA VAL A 112 7.76 17.41 -13.76
C VAL A 112 7.44 17.17 -12.29
N SER A 113 6.93 15.98 -11.97
CA SER A 113 6.40 15.67 -10.64
C SER A 113 7.50 15.43 -9.60
N GLU A 114 8.61 14.76 -9.96
CA GLU A 114 9.63 14.37 -8.99
C GLU A 114 10.39 15.55 -8.39
N PRO A 115 10.85 16.56 -9.16
CA PRO A 115 11.48 17.74 -8.57
C PRO A 115 10.56 18.48 -7.60
N ALA A 116 9.28 18.60 -7.95
CA ALA A 116 8.27 19.23 -7.10
C ALA A 116 8.02 18.43 -5.81
N LEU A 117 7.83 17.11 -5.93
CA LEU A 117 7.60 16.23 -4.78
C LEU A 117 8.81 16.16 -3.85
N ARG A 118 10.05 16.12 -4.38
CA ARG A 118 11.27 16.21 -3.55
C ARG A 118 11.34 17.53 -2.77
N LYS A 119 10.93 18.64 -3.38
CA LYS A 119 10.87 19.95 -2.71
C LYS A 119 9.77 19.96 -1.63
N ILE A 120 8.60 19.42 -1.94
CA ILE A 120 7.49 19.25 -0.98
C ILE A 120 7.95 18.41 0.22
N ASP A 121 8.64 17.28 -0.01
CA ASP A 121 9.12 16.41 1.06
C ASP A 121 10.06 17.17 2.01
N LYS A 122 11.05 17.91 1.47
CA LYS A 122 11.97 18.72 2.27
C LYS A 122 11.24 19.81 3.07
N LEU A 123 10.37 20.58 2.41
CA LEU A 123 9.64 21.68 3.04
C LEU A 123 8.64 21.19 4.10
N SER A 124 7.99 20.05 3.87
CA SER A 124 7.04 19.47 4.81
C SER A 124 7.72 19.09 6.14
N GLN A 125 8.93 18.54 6.06
CA GLN A 125 9.75 18.22 7.24
C GLN A 125 10.32 19.47 7.92
N ALA A 126 10.55 20.55 7.17
CA ALA A 126 10.93 21.85 7.72
C ALA A 126 9.74 22.62 8.35
N GLY A 127 8.52 22.06 8.34
CA GLY A 127 7.35 22.63 9.01
C GLY A 127 6.45 23.50 8.13
N ASP A 128 6.70 23.60 6.82
CA ASP A 128 5.87 24.40 5.92
C ASP A 128 4.44 23.82 5.81
N ALA A 129 3.44 24.64 6.15
CA ALA A 129 2.05 24.19 6.22
C ALA A 129 1.49 23.74 4.86
N GLY A 130 1.85 24.42 3.77
CA GLY A 130 1.39 24.07 2.42
C GLY A 130 2.01 22.77 1.92
N ALA A 131 3.32 22.61 2.10
CA ALA A 131 4.04 21.39 1.76
C ALA A 131 3.52 20.20 2.58
N ARG A 132 3.21 20.40 3.87
CA ARG A 132 2.57 19.37 4.70
C ARG A 132 1.22 18.95 4.12
N GLN A 133 0.41 19.84 3.57
CA GLN A 133 -0.86 19.46 2.91
C GLN A 133 -0.62 18.69 1.61
N LEU A 134 0.36 19.10 0.81
CA LEU A 134 0.70 18.48 -0.49
C LEU A 134 1.33 17.09 -0.36
N ALA A 135 2.13 16.86 0.69
CA ALA A 135 2.88 15.61 0.89
C ALA A 135 2.02 14.36 0.68
N THR A 136 2.49 13.44 -0.17
CA THR A 136 1.77 12.24 -0.61
C THR A 136 2.75 11.10 -0.90
N TYR A 137 2.25 9.86 -0.91
CA TYR A 137 3.07 8.68 -1.14
C TYR A 137 2.24 7.52 -1.71
N TRP A 138 2.91 6.51 -2.26
CA TRP A 138 2.24 5.29 -2.70
C TRP A 138 1.75 4.49 -1.51
N VAL A 139 0.46 4.18 -1.46
CA VAL A 139 -0.10 3.35 -0.40
C VAL A 139 -1.37 2.64 -0.89
N GLY A 140 -1.54 1.39 -0.46
CA GLY A 140 -2.74 0.59 -0.71
C GLY A 140 -3.86 0.92 0.27
N GLN A 141 -5.05 0.38 0.01
CA GLN A 141 -6.22 0.58 0.89
C GLN A 141 -6.04 -0.05 2.27
N GLY A 142 -5.07 -0.95 2.44
CA GLY A 142 -4.66 -1.49 3.73
C GLY A 142 -4.15 -0.43 4.72
N VAL A 143 -3.89 0.80 4.27
CA VAL A 143 -3.55 1.95 5.13
C VAL A 143 -4.54 2.15 6.27
N GLY A 144 -5.83 1.83 6.07
CA GLY A 144 -6.85 1.94 7.11
C GLY A 144 -6.68 1.00 8.31
N LEU A 145 -5.76 0.02 8.23
CA LEU A 145 -5.42 -0.89 9.32
C LEU A 145 -4.05 -0.58 9.94
N MET A 146 -3.31 0.38 9.38
CA MET A 146 -1.98 0.79 9.82
C MET A 146 -2.11 1.97 10.81
N ASN A 147 -2.61 1.70 12.02
CA ASN A 147 -3.00 2.75 12.98
C ASN A 147 -1.93 3.08 14.03
N GLN A 148 -0.79 2.38 14.02
CA GLN A 148 0.32 2.63 14.93
C GLN A 148 1.67 2.36 14.25
N SER A 149 2.72 3.04 14.72
CA SER A 149 4.09 2.78 14.31
C SER A 149 4.65 1.62 15.12
N LEU A 150 4.97 0.51 14.45
CA LEU A 150 5.57 -0.69 15.05
C LEU A 150 6.97 -0.92 14.51
N SER A 151 7.78 -1.72 15.19
CA SER A 151 9.01 -2.23 14.57
C SER A 151 8.68 -3.26 13.49
N VAL A 152 9.58 -3.43 12.52
CA VAL A 152 9.47 -4.52 11.52
C VAL A 152 9.33 -5.86 12.22
N ARG A 153 10.13 -6.09 13.27
CA ARG A 153 10.04 -7.28 14.12
C ARG A 153 8.63 -7.50 14.66
N GLN A 154 8.02 -6.47 15.23
CA GLN A 154 6.67 -6.59 15.80
C GLN A 154 5.62 -6.84 14.72
N VAL A 155 5.73 -6.19 13.56
CA VAL A 155 4.84 -6.47 12.41
C VAL A 155 4.94 -7.94 12.00
N VAL A 156 6.15 -8.50 11.91
CA VAL A 156 6.35 -9.92 11.59
C VAL A 156 5.72 -10.83 12.65
N TYR A 157 5.93 -10.57 13.94
CA TYR A 157 5.30 -11.35 15.00
C TYR A 157 3.77 -11.29 14.94
N ASN A 158 3.20 -10.10 14.74
CA ASN A 158 1.76 -9.95 14.59
C ASN A 158 1.24 -10.75 13.37
N PHE A 159 1.99 -10.79 12.27
CA PHE A 159 1.65 -11.64 11.12
C PHE A 159 1.65 -13.13 11.49
N MET A 160 2.67 -13.60 12.23
CA MET A 160 2.75 -15.00 12.66
C MET A 160 1.59 -15.38 13.59
N GLU A 161 1.30 -14.55 14.59
CA GLU A 161 0.20 -14.77 15.54
C GLU A 161 -1.17 -14.75 14.86
N ASP A 162 -1.47 -13.69 14.09
CA ASP A 162 -2.73 -13.58 13.36
C ASP A 162 -2.92 -14.73 12.36
N PHE A 163 -1.84 -15.17 11.71
CA PHE A 163 -1.87 -16.28 10.76
C PHE A 163 -2.20 -17.61 11.46
N ALA A 164 -1.51 -17.90 12.57
CA ALA A 164 -1.76 -19.10 13.36
C ALA A 164 -3.21 -19.13 13.86
N SER A 165 -3.68 -18.05 14.51
CA SER A 165 -5.05 -17.97 14.99
C SER A 165 -6.10 -18.09 13.89
N ALA A 166 -5.86 -17.49 12.71
CA ALA A 166 -6.78 -17.62 11.59
C ALA A 166 -6.82 -19.06 11.03
N SER A 167 -5.67 -19.74 10.99
CA SER A 167 -5.55 -21.12 10.51
C SER A 167 -6.22 -22.10 11.48
N GLU A 168 -5.99 -21.96 12.78
CA GLU A 168 -6.65 -22.75 13.83
C GLU A 168 -8.18 -22.58 13.77
N ARG A 169 -8.66 -21.34 13.60
CA ARG A 169 -10.09 -21.08 13.44
C ARG A 169 -10.67 -21.79 12.22
N LEU A 170 -9.96 -21.81 11.09
CA LEU A 170 -10.42 -22.52 9.88
C LEU A 170 -10.44 -24.04 10.09
N ALA A 171 -9.42 -24.61 10.73
CA ALA A 171 -9.36 -26.04 11.05
C ALA A 171 -10.54 -26.47 11.94
N SER A 172 -10.94 -25.63 12.90
CA SER A 172 -12.10 -25.92 13.78
C SER A 172 -13.46 -26.06 13.07
N PHE A 173 -13.56 -25.72 11.77
CA PHE A 173 -14.77 -25.97 10.98
C PHE A 173 -14.80 -27.35 10.31
N THR A 174 -13.67 -28.05 10.29
CA THR A 174 -13.52 -29.37 9.67
C THR A 174 -13.24 -30.49 10.67
N ASP A 175 -12.94 -30.13 11.94
CA ASP A 175 -12.83 -31.04 13.08
C ASP A 175 -14.20 -31.31 13.73
#